data_AF-A0A2V9ZIS3-F1
#
_entry.id   AF-A0A2V9ZIS3-F1
#
_cell.length_a   1.000
_cell.length_b   1.000
_cell.length_c   1.000
_cell.angle_alpha   90.00
_cell.angle_beta   90.00
_cell.angle_gamma   90.00
#
_symmetry.space_group_name_H-M   'P 1'
#
loop_
_entity.id
_entity.type
_entity.pdbx_description
1 polymer ?
#
loop_
_entity_poly.entity_id
_entity_poly.type
_entity_poly.pdbx_seq_one_letter_code
_entity_poly.pdbx_strand_id
1 'polypeptide(L)' 'MKNTKFVVKLVRSGTRAPVYVERIDRTPIQTTTNRKQALVMGRFTAEDAVKSIQNSRCIPELVPVQVNA' A
#
# COMPACT_ATOMS: atom_id res chain seq x y z
N MET A 1 -19.60 -11.47 -7.38
CA MET A 1 -18.13 -11.47 -7.13
C MET A 1 -17.81 -10.29 -6.23
N LYS A 2 -17.41 -10.51 -4.97
CA LYS A 2 -16.89 -9.42 -4.13
C LYS A 2 -15.47 -9.15 -4.64
N ASN A 3 -15.25 -8.02 -5.31
CA ASN A 3 -13.92 -7.61 -5.75
C ASN A 3 -13.10 -7.22 -4.52
N THR A 4 -12.53 -8.21 -3.84
CA THR A 4 -11.56 -7.96 -2.77
C THR A 4 -10.29 -7.46 -3.42
N LYS A 5 -10.00 -6.18 -3.24
CA LYS A 5 -8.73 -5.58 -3.66
C LYS A 5 -7.88 -5.32 -2.43
N PHE A 6 -6.64 -4.89 -2.64
CA PHE A 6 -5.67 -4.69 -1.58
C PHE A 6 -5.03 -3.32 -1.69
N VAL A 7 -4.78 -2.70 -0.54
CA VAL A 7 -3.91 -1.51 -0.44
C VAL A 7 -2.71 -1.88 0.42
N VAL A 8 -1.56 -1.32 0.08
CA VAL A 8 -0.34 -1.50 0.87
C VAL A 8 -0.23 -0.32 1.82
N LYS A 9 -0.32 -0.61 3.10
CA LYS A 9 -0.11 0.33 4.20
C LYS A 9 1.34 0.20 4.66
N LEU A 10 1.97 1.30 5.02
CA LEU A 10 3.33 1.37 5.52
C LEU A 10 3.29 2.01 6.90
N VAL A 11 3.78 1.27 7.88
CA VAL A 11 3.96 1.76 9.24
C VAL A 11 5.43 2.12 9.39
N ARG A 12 5.73 3.42 9.42
CA ARG A 12 7.09 3.91 9.56
C ARG A 12 7.42 4.03 11.05
N SER A 13 8.45 3.31 11.51
CA SER A 13 8.89 3.34 12.90
C SER A 13 9.28 4.77 13.28
N GLY A 14 8.50 5.40 14.16
CA GLY A 14 8.68 6.80 14.59
C GLY A 14 7.67 7.82 14.05
N THR A 15 6.79 7.45 13.11
CA THR A 15 5.77 8.38 12.55
C THR A 15 4.37 7.91 12.96
N ARG A 16 3.56 8.80 13.53
CA ARG A 16 2.21 8.45 14.04
C ARG A 16 1.18 8.15 12.94
N ALA A 17 1.39 8.63 11.71
CA ALA A 17 0.43 8.45 10.63
C ALA A 17 0.80 7.25 9.74
N PRO A 18 -0.15 6.35 9.42
CA PRO A 18 0.06 5.33 8.42
C PRO A 18 0.22 5.99 7.05
N VAL A 19 1.14 5.44 6.26
CA VAL A 19 1.38 5.83 4.89
C VAL A 19 0.82 4.73 3.99
N TYR A 20 0.41 5.04 2.77
CA TYR A 20 -0.13 4.11 1.79
C TYR A 20 0.61 4.25 0.48
N VAL A 21 0.66 3.19 -0.32
CA VAL A 21 1.19 3.29 -1.69
C VAL A 21 0.21 4.07 -2.55
N GLU A 22 0.70 5.09 -3.26
CA GLU A 22 -0.09 5.90 -4.20
C GLU A 22 0.19 5.50 -5.65
N ARG A 23 1.46 5.27 -6.01
CA ARG A 23 1.87 4.89 -7.37
C ARG A 23 3.11 4.02 -7.36
N ILE A 24 3.06 2.95 -8.15
CA ILE A 24 4.18 2.01 -8.36
C ILE A 24 4.98 2.30 -9.65
N ASP A 25 4.46 3.13 -10.54
CA ASP A 25 5.05 3.41 -11.86
C ASP A 25 6.33 4.27 -11.81
N ARG A 26 6.73 4.73 -10.63
CA ARG A 26 7.92 5.56 -10.42
C ARG A 26 8.85 4.90 -9.41
N THR A 27 10.15 5.00 -9.65
CA THR A 27 11.21 4.65 -8.71
C THR A 27 11.82 5.94 -8.14
N PRO A 28 11.76 6.18 -6.81
CA PRO A 28 11.15 5.36 -5.77
C PRO A 28 9.60 5.38 -5.78
N ILE A 29 8.99 4.29 -5.31
CA ILE A 29 7.53 4.13 -5.21
C ILE A 29 6.93 5.31 -4.43
N GLN A 30 5.92 5.95 -5.01
CA GLN A 30 5.27 7.09 -4.36
C GLN A 30 4.30 6.61 -3.29
N THR A 31 4.35 7.29 -2.16
CA THR A 31 3.54 6.97 -0.99
C THR A 31 2.83 8.22 -0.47
N THR A 32 1.63 8.03 0.07
CA THR A 32 0.72 9.10 0.52
C THR A 32 0.20 8.80 1.92
N THR A 33 -0.03 9.83 2.74
CA THR A 33 -0.73 9.67 4.02
C THR A 33 -2.25 9.65 3.84
N ASN A 34 -2.76 9.99 2.65
CA ASN A 34 -4.18 10.03 2.37
C ASN A 34 -4.70 8.67 1.90
N ARG A 35 -5.49 8.01 2.75
CA ARG A 35 -6.11 6.72 2.44
C ARG A 35 -6.97 6.75 1.16
N LYS A 36 -7.57 7.89 0.80
CA LYS A 36 -8.41 8.01 -0.42
C LYS A 36 -7.59 8.02 -1.71
N GLN A 37 -6.32 8.37 -1.64
CA GLN A 37 -5.39 8.33 -2.77
C GLN A 37 -4.60 7.01 -2.83
N ALA A 38 -4.84 6.11 -1.89
CA ALA A 38 -4.15 4.82 -1.86
C ALA A 38 -4.48 4.02 -3.13
N LEU A 39 -3.44 3.50 -3.75
CA LEU A 39 -3.53 2.65 -4.92
C LEU A 39 -4.17 1.32 -4.53
N VAL A 40 -5.33 1.06 -5.13
CA VAL A 40 -6.05 -0.18 -4.95
C VAL A 40 -5.56 -1.19 -5.98
N MET A 41 -4.89 -2.23 -5.50
CA MET A 41 -4.17 -3.21 -6.31
C MET A 41 -4.81 -4.60 -6.24
N GLY A 42 -4.47 -5.45 -7.22
CA GLY A 42 -4.67 -6.88 -7.11
C GLY A 42 -3.74 -7.50 -6.06
N ARG A 43 -4.06 -8.71 -5.60
CA ARG A 43 -3.29 -9.39 -4.55
C ARG A 43 -1.80 -9.52 -4.90
N PHE A 44 -1.49 -10.03 -6.09
CA PHE A 44 -0.10 -10.26 -6.53
C PHE A 44 0.71 -8.96 -6.59
N THR A 45 0.14 -7.90 -7.17
CA THR A 45 0.79 -6.58 -7.25
C THR A 45 1.00 -5.97 -5.87
N ALA A 46 0.04 -6.13 -4.96
CA ALA A 46 0.19 -5.66 -3.59
C ALA A 46 1.31 -6.41 -2.85
N GLU A 47 1.39 -7.73 -2.99
CA GLU A 47 2.46 -8.55 -2.40
C GLU A 47 3.84 -8.18 -2.97
N ASP A 48 3.93 -7.91 -4.26
CA ASP A 48 5.16 -7.46 -4.91
C ASP A 48 5.60 -6.07 -4.38
N ALA A 49 4.66 -5.13 -4.30
CA ALA A 49 4.92 -3.81 -3.75
C ALA A 49 5.37 -3.86 -2.28
N VAL A 50 4.81 -4.76 -1.46
CA VAL A 50 5.28 -4.99 -0.08
C VAL A 50 6.75 -5.39 -0.07
N LYS A 51 7.17 -6.33 -0.93
CA LYS A 51 8.56 -6.77 -1.02
C LYS A 51 9.48 -5.65 -1.51
N SER A 52 9.07 -4.87 -2.51
CA SER A 52 9.88 -3.76 -3.03
C SER A 52 10.06 -2.61 -2.04
N ILE A 53 9.10 -2.38 -1.13
CA ILE A 53 9.18 -1.26 -0.16
C ILE A 53 9.73 -1.72 1.20
N GLN A 54 10.00 -3.02 1.38
CA GLN A 54 10.55 -3.56 2.62
C GLN A 54 11.94 -2.96 2.91
N ASN A 55 11.93 -1.83 3.61
CA ASN A 55 13.08 -1.07 4.03
C ASN A 55 13.17 -1.11 5.56
N SER A 56 14.38 -1.04 6.13
CA SER A 56 14.61 -1.17 7.59
C SER A 56 13.76 -0.22 8.46
N ARG A 57 13.20 0.85 7.91
CA ARG A 57 12.46 1.91 8.63
C ARG A 57 10.94 1.82 8.46
N CYS A 58 10.43 1.01 7.53
CA CYS A 58 9.00 0.91 7.23
C CYS A 58 8.56 -0.55 7.24
N ILE A 59 7.49 -0.84 7.97
CA ILE A 59 6.84 -2.15 8.01
C ILE A 59 5.65 -2.08 7.05
N PRO A 60 5.74 -2.72 5.86
CA PRO A 60 4.63 -2.80 4.94
C PRO A 60 3.60 -3.85 5.40
N GLU A 61 2.33 -3.47 5.41
CA GLU A 61 1.16 -4.28 5.76
C GLU A 61 0.18 -4.33 4.58
N LEU A 62 -0.29 -5.53 4.25
CA LEU A 62 -1.32 -5.73 3.23
C LEU A 62 -2.70 -5.55 3.86
N VAL A 63 -3.50 -4.62 3.35
CA VAL A 63 -4.85 -4.36 3.87
C VAL A 63 -5.90 -4.71 2.81
N PRO A 64 -6.80 -5.68 3.06
CA PRO A 64 -7.90 -5.97 2.16
C PRO A 64 -8.94 -4.86 2.18
N VAL A 65 -9.45 -4.49 1.01
CA VAL A 65 -10.49 -3.48 0.82
C VAL A 65 -11.59 -4.07 -0.06
N GLN A 66 -12.83 -3.96 0.39
CA GLN A 66 -13.99 -4.23 -0.44
C GLN A 66 -14.24 -3.02 -1.33
N VAL A 67 -14.19 -3.22 -2.65
CA VAL A 67 -14.69 -2.24 -3.59
C VAL A 67 -16.05 -2.69 -4.11
N ASN A 68 -17.04 -1.81 -3.99
CA ASN A 68 -18.27 -1.96 -4.78
C ASN A 68 -17.96 -1.53 -6.22
N ALA A 69 -18.52 -2.27 -7.17
CA ALA A 69 -18.41 -1.97 -8.60
C ALA A 69 -19.26 -0.75 -8.96
#